data_AF-A0A399XRE8-F1
#
_entry.id   AF-A0A399XRE8-F1
#
_cell.length_a   1.000
_cell.length_b   1.000
_cell.length_c   1.000
_cell.angle_alpha   90.00
_cell.angle_beta   90.00
_cell.angle_gamma   90.00
#
_symmetry.space_group_name_H-M   'P 1'
#
loop_
_entity.id
_entity.type
_entity.pdbx_description
1 polymer ?
#
loop_
_entity_poly.entity_id
_entity_poly.type
_entity_poly.pdbx_seq_one_letter_code
_entity_poly.pdbx_strand_id
1 'polypeptide(L)'
;MADARRVVRLGGRSHGAGLAPVPQKEGLVSTTRTPRPALAGLALLLTGILLLAGCGGSSAGKPPEIIEGRTECDECHMIIDDTRFAAAYRLPDGEEKTFDDIGDMLSHGQRNDELADADIWVFDYESADPVKAPEATYVVAGEVVTPMASGAVAFADSAGAEDFVAEMGGEIVGWDELQQRAADGELGSQAHMADGDGPATGDTPMDHQGGDEMGEG
;
A
#
# COMPACT_ATOMS: atom_id res chain seq x y z
N MET A 1 54.93 11.30 35.34
CA MET A 1 55.88 10.88 36.41
C MET A 1 55.25 9.64 37.03
N ALA A 2 55.75 8.41 37.02
CA ALA A 2 57.06 7.80 36.73
C ALA A 2 56.76 6.47 35.99
N ASP A 3 57.45 6.10 34.91
CA ASP A 3 58.75 5.40 34.83
C ASP A 3 58.82 4.10 35.66
N ALA A 4 58.88 2.97 34.95
CA ALA A 4 59.59 1.79 35.40
C ALA A 4 60.03 0.95 34.18
N ARG A 5 61.24 1.24 33.72
CA ARG A 5 62.03 0.44 32.78
C ARG A 5 62.53 -0.89 33.37
N ARG A 6 62.96 -1.76 32.43
CA ARG A 6 64.00 -2.82 32.51
C ARG A 6 63.53 -4.18 33.05
N VAL A 7 63.94 -5.35 32.53
CA VAL A 7 65.31 -5.90 32.27
C VAL A 7 65.20 -7.05 31.22
N VAL A 8 65.86 -7.04 30.05
CA VAL A 8 67.15 -7.69 29.62
C VAL A 8 67.46 -9.14 30.07
N ARG A 9 67.60 -10.06 29.10
CA ARG A 9 68.74 -11.02 28.86
C ARG A 9 68.38 -11.89 27.63
N LEU A 10 69.13 -11.92 26.51
CA LEU A 10 70.52 -12.35 26.20
C LEU A 10 70.75 -13.87 26.19
N GLY A 11 71.21 -14.34 25.01
CA GLY A 11 71.96 -15.59 24.77
C GLY A 11 71.25 -16.50 23.76
N GLY A 12 71.84 -16.95 22.64
CA GLY A 12 73.19 -16.83 22.12
C GLY A 12 73.40 -17.93 21.06
N ARG A 13 74.11 -17.58 19.97
CA ARG A 13 75.09 -18.34 19.14
C ARG A 13 74.82 -19.85 18.88
N SER A 14 74.98 -20.37 17.66
CA SER A 14 76.28 -20.47 16.99
C SER A 14 76.22 -21.13 15.58
N HIS A 15 77.02 -20.54 14.68
CA HIS A 15 77.93 -21.13 13.68
C HIS A 15 77.48 -22.24 12.69
N GLY A 16 77.61 -21.91 11.41
CA GLY A 16 77.87 -22.84 10.31
C GLY A 16 78.47 -22.08 9.13
N ALA A 17 79.75 -22.31 8.84
CA ALA A 17 80.56 -21.61 7.86
C ALA A 17 80.79 -22.47 6.59
N GLY A 18 81.04 -21.80 5.46
CA GLY A 18 81.61 -22.38 4.23
C GLY A 18 80.57 -22.78 3.18
N LEU A 19 80.73 -22.55 1.88
CA LEU A 19 81.91 -22.37 1.04
C LEU A 19 81.56 -21.52 -0.22
N ALA A 20 82.63 -21.14 -0.91
CA ALA A 20 82.86 -20.24 -2.05
C ALA A 20 81.98 -20.36 -3.34
N PRO A 21 82.08 -19.39 -4.27
CA PRO A 21 81.15 -19.16 -5.38
C PRO A 21 81.59 -19.82 -6.72
N VAL A 22 80.62 -20.06 -7.60
CA VAL A 22 80.83 -20.45 -9.00
C VAL A 22 80.10 -19.45 -9.92
N PRO A 23 80.78 -18.81 -10.89
CA PRO A 23 80.14 -17.99 -11.91
C PRO A 23 79.89 -18.77 -13.22
N GLN A 24 78.65 -18.77 -13.70
CA GLN A 24 78.24 -19.20 -15.05
C GLN A 24 77.11 -18.24 -15.47
N LYS A 25 77.43 -17.14 -16.15
CA LYS A 25 77.27 -16.93 -17.60
C LYS A 25 75.84 -17.12 -18.14
N GLU A 26 75.28 -15.97 -18.52
CA GLU A 26 74.55 -15.73 -19.77
C GLU A 26 73.23 -16.47 -20.00
N GLY A 27 72.13 -15.72 -19.96
CA GLY A 27 70.81 -16.23 -20.33
C GLY A 27 69.70 -15.23 -20.04
N LEU A 28 69.75 -14.08 -20.70
CA LEU A 28 68.64 -13.15 -20.76
C LEU A 28 67.49 -13.85 -21.53
N VAL A 29 66.53 -14.42 -20.82
CA VAL A 29 65.22 -14.76 -21.39
C VAL A 29 64.16 -14.08 -20.56
N SER A 30 63.81 -12.88 -21.02
CA SER A 30 62.61 -12.16 -20.63
C SER A 30 61.39 -13.01 -20.95
N THR A 31 60.89 -13.76 -19.98
CA THR A 31 59.53 -14.31 -20.02
C THR A 31 58.64 -13.29 -19.35
N THR A 32 58.22 -12.28 -20.10
CA THR A 32 57.05 -11.47 -19.75
C THR A 32 55.86 -12.41 -19.68
N ARG A 33 55.51 -12.85 -18.45
CA ARG A 33 54.23 -13.47 -18.15
C ARG A 33 53.17 -12.40 -18.40
N THR A 34 52.60 -12.40 -19.60
CA THR A 34 51.42 -11.60 -19.90
C THR A 34 50.29 -12.07 -18.97
N PRO A 35 49.70 -11.18 -18.13
CA PRO A 35 48.42 -11.52 -17.54
C PRO A 35 47.44 -11.57 -18.70
N ARG A 36 46.82 -12.73 -18.96
CA ARG A 36 45.69 -12.83 -19.89
C ARG A 36 44.57 -11.94 -19.32
N PRO A 37 44.36 -10.69 -19.79
CA PRO A 37 43.41 -9.79 -19.13
C PRO A 37 41.96 -10.18 -19.43
N ALA A 38 41.75 -11.05 -20.43
CA ALA A 38 40.45 -11.47 -20.90
C ALA A 38 39.65 -12.33 -19.90
N LEU A 39 40.32 -13.10 -19.03
CA LEU A 39 39.63 -13.96 -18.05
C LEU A 39 39.29 -13.23 -16.74
N ALA A 40 40.10 -12.24 -16.34
CA ALA A 40 39.84 -11.45 -15.13
C ALA A 40 38.68 -10.45 -15.34
N GLY A 41 38.56 -9.86 -16.54
CA GLY A 41 37.42 -8.99 -16.89
C GLY A 41 36.09 -9.74 -16.92
N LEU A 42 36.07 -10.99 -17.40
CA LEU A 42 34.86 -11.81 -17.47
C LEU A 42 34.36 -12.24 -16.09
N ALA A 43 35.26 -12.56 -15.16
CA ALA A 43 34.90 -12.89 -13.78
C ALA A 43 34.34 -11.68 -13.00
N LEU A 44 34.88 -10.49 -13.23
CA LEU A 44 34.37 -9.25 -12.62
C LEU A 44 32.99 -8.86 -13.20
N LEU A 45 32.78 -9.07 -14.50
CA LEU A 45 31.50 -8.84 -15.18
C LEU A 45 30.40 -9.82 -14.69
N LEU A 46 30.73 -11.10 -14.53
CA LEU A 46 29.82 -12.13 -14.00
C LEU A 46 29.47 -11.90 -12.52
N THR A 47 30.41 -11.42 -11.71
CA THR A 47 30.16 -11.08 -10.30
C THR A 47 29.30 -9.81 -10.17
N GLY A 48 29.41 -8.86 -11.11
CA GLY A 48 28.56 -7.66 -11.18
C GLY A 48 27.11 -7.96 -11.59
N ILE A 49 26.87 -8.94 -12.47
CA ILE A 49 25.53 -9.35 -12.90
C ILE A 49 24.75 -10.05 -11.78
N LEU A 50 25.42 -10.80 -10.90
CA LEU A 50 24.78 -11.47 -9.75
C LEU A 50 24.27 -10.49 -8.67
N LEU A 51 24.78 -9.26 -8.62
CA LEU A 51 24.35 -8.24 -7.66
C LEU A 51 23.09 -7.47 -8.11
N LEU A 52 22.61 -7.67 -9.34
CA LEU A 52 21.35 -7.10 -9.85
C LEU A 52 20.15 -8.03 -9.65
N ALA A 53 20.31 -9.20 -9.04
CA ALA A 53 19.19 -9.96 -8.44
C ALA A 53 18.77 -9.28 -7.13
N GLY A 54 18.39 -8.00 -7.23
CA GLY A 54 17.78 -7.23 -6.17
C GLY A 54 16.46 -7.88 -5.78
N CYS A 55 16.17 -7.81 -4.48
CA CYS A 55 15.04 -8.43 -3.80
C CYS A 55 13.70 -8.05 -4.43
N GLY A 56 13.25 -8.80 -5.44
CA GLY A 56 11.86 -8.86 -5.87
C GLY A 56 11.05 -9.59 -4.81
N GLY A 57 10.87 -8.98 -3.65
CA GLY A 57 9.90 -9.45 -2.68
C GLY A 57 8.53 -9.32 -3.34
N SER A 58 7.90 -10.44 -3.67
CA SER A 58 6.53 -10.46 -4.18
C SER A 58 5.66 -9.73 -3.16
N SER A 59 5.11 -8.58 -3.54
CA SER A 59 4.07 -7.86 -2.78
C SER A 59 2.72 -8.61 -2.82
N ALA A 60 2.66 -9.68 -3.61
CA ALA A 60 1.53 -10.61 -3.68
C ALA A 60 1.03 -11.00 -2.27
N GLY A 61 -0.25 -10.72 -2.02
CA GLY A 61 -0.93 -11.00 -0.75
C GLY A 61 -0.81 -9.92 0.33
N LYS A 62 -0.06 -8.82 0.11
CA LYS A 62 -0.03 -7.66 1.02
C LYS A 62 -0.82 -6.49 0.44
N PRO A 63 -1.45 -5.64 1.26
CA PRO A 63 -2.08 -4.42 0.78
C PRO A 63 -1.05 -3.50 0.10
N PRO A 64 -1.47 -2.67 -0.87
CA PRO A 64 -0.71 -1.50 -1.29
C PRO A 64 -0.25 -0.66 -0.11
N GLU A 65 0.92 -0.02 -0.23
CA GLU A 65 1.49 0.80 0.84
C GLU A 65 0.76 2.14 0.94
N ILE A 66 0.05 2.36 2.06
CA ILE A 66 -0.52 3.66 2.42
C ILE A 66 0.33 4.27 3.52
N ILE A 67 0.78 5.49 3.29
CA ILE A 67 1.49 6.28 4.29
C ILE A 67 0.68 7.54 4.60
N GLU A 68 0.20 7.62 5.84
CA GLU A 68 -0.54 8.78 6.33
C GLU A 68 0.21 10.10 6.10
N GLY A 69 -0.53 11.10 5.63
CA GLY A 69 -0.02 12.42 5.30
C GLY A 69 0.90 12.45 4.08
N ARG A 70 0.97 11.38 3.27
CA ARG A 70 1.80 11.32 2.06
C ARG A 70 1.16 10.64 0.86
N THR A 71 0.42 9.55 1.06
CA THR A 71 -0.23 8.83 -0.04
C THR A 71 -1.44 9.62 -0.54
N GLU A 72 -1.60 9.72 -1.86
CA GLU A 72 -2.72 10.40 -2.50
C GLU A 72 -3.79 9.37 -2.89
N CYS A 73 -5.06 9.72 -2.71
CA CYS A 73 -6.21 8.92 -3.15
C CYS A 73 -6.37 8.95 -4.68
N ASP A 74 -6.56 7.79 -5.30
CA ASP A 74 -6.77 7.63 -6.75
C ASP A 74 -8.13 8.12 -7.25
N GLU A 75 -9.08 8.44 -6.36
CA GLU A 75 -10.40 8.99 -6.72
C GLU A 75 -10.48 10.50 -6.47
N CYS A 76 -10.24 10.94 -5.23
CA CYS A 76 -10.45 12.35 -4.85
C CYS A 76 -9.19 13.22 -4.96
N HIS A 77 -8.00 12.63 -5.19
CA HIS A 77 -6.71 13.31 -5.25
C HIS A 77 -6.32 14.06 -3.97
N MET A 78 -6.94 13.73 -2.83
CA MET A 78 -6.54 14.23 -1.52
C MET A 78 -5.51 13.31 -0.87
N ILE A 79 -4.78 13.85 0.10
CA ILE A 79 -3.83 13.08 0.89
C ILE A 79 -4.60 12.26 1.92
N ILE A 80 -4.27 10.97 1.99
CA ILE A 80 -4.83 10.05 2.98
C ILE A 80 -4.23 10.38 4.35
N ASP A 81 -5.05 10.95 5.23
CA ASP A 81 -4.64 11.44 6.56
C ASP A 81 -5.06 10.51 7.70
N ASP A 82 -5.96 9.54 7.45
CA ASP A 82 -6.42 8.58 8.46
C ASP A 82 -6.63 7.18 7.84
N THR A 83 -5.69 6.28 8.11
CA THR A 83 -5.70 4.93 7.53
C THR A 83 -6.88 4.08 7.97
N ARG A 84 -7.56 4.41 9.07
CA ARG A 84 -8.70 3.63 9.60
C ARG A 84 -9.91 3.66 8.67
N PHE A 85 -9.99 4.65 7.79
CA PHE A 85 -11.05 4.75 6.78
C PHE A 85 -10.60 4.26 5.41
N ALA A 86 -9.29 4.20 5.19
CA ALA A 86 -8.70 3.99 3.90
C ALA A 86 -9.10 2.63 3.30
N ALA A 87 -8.91 2.53 1.99
CA ALA A 87 -9.03 1.28 1.28
C ALA A 87 -8.00 1.20 0.17
N ALA A 88 -7.73 -0.01 -0.32
CA ALA A 88 -6.77 -0.20 -1.39
C ALA A 88 -7.08 -1.48 -2.16
N TYR A 89 -6.74 -1.51 -3.44
CA TYR A 89 -6.75 -2.75 -4.19
C TYR A 89 -5.58 -2.89 -5.14
N ARG A 90 -5.30 -4.12 -5.54
CA ARG A 90 -4.30 -4.47 -6.54
C ARG A 90 -4.96 -5.24 -7.68
N LEU A 91 -4.80 -4.76 -8.90
CA LEU A 91 -5.30 -5.40 -10.11
C LEU A 91 -4.45 -6.61 -10.51
N PRO A 92 -4.97 -7.52 -11.37
CA PRO A 92 -4.24 -8.70 -11.82
C PRO A 92 -2.90 -8.42 -12.51
N ASP A 93 -2.76 -7.25 -13.14
CA ASP A 93 -1.52 -6.80 -13.78
C ASP A 93 -0.49 -6.20 -12.80
N GLY A 94 -0.88 -6.07 -11.54
CA GLY A 94 -0.06 -5.55 -10.45
C GLY A 94 -0.21 -4.05 -10.21
N GLU A 95 -1.07 -3.35 -10.95
CA GLU A 95 -1.41 -1.95 -10.65
C GLU A 95 -2.06 -1.85 -9.27
N GLU A 96 -1.59 -0.91 -8.46
CA GLU A 96 -2.08 -0.66 -7.10
C GLU A 96 -2.86 0.64 -7.07
N LYS A 97 -3.97 0.64 -6.33
CA LYS A 97 -4.84 1.79 -6.10
C LYS A 97 -5.05 1.98 -4.60
N THR A 98 -5.06 3.23 -4.16
CA THR A 98 -5.24 3.64 -2.76
C THR A 98 -6.31 4.70 -2.64
N PHE A 99 -7.12 4.64 -1.58
CA PHE A 99 -8.30 5.46 -1.42
C PHE A 99 -8.41 6.03 -0.01
N ASP A 100 -8.86 7.29 0.08
CA ASP A 100 -9.00 8.02 1.35
C ASP A 100 -10.12 7.44 2.22
N ASP A 101 -11.20 6.97 1.58
CA ASP A 101 -12.17 6.12 2.25
C ASP A 101 -12.74 4.97 1.39
N ILE A 102 -13.52 4.10 2.02
CA ILE A 102 -14.16 2.94 1.38
C ILE A 102 -15.11 3.38 0.24
N GLY A 103 -15.78 4.52 0.35
CA GLY A 103 -16.70 5.03 -0.65
C GLY A 103 -15.99 5.47 -1.93
N ASP A 104 -14.84 6.12 -1.82
CA ASP A 104 -13.97 6.47 -2.94
C ASP A 104 -13.54 5.20 -3.70
N MET A 105 -13.10 4.16 -2.98
CA MET A 105 -12.73 2.88 -3.59
C MET A 105 -13.89 2.23 -4.36
N LEU A 106 -15.08 2.18 -3.75
CA LEU A 106 -16.25 1.56 -4.37
C LEU A 106 -16.68 2.36 -5.61
N SER A 107 -16.70 3.68 -5.53
CA SER A 107 -17.04 4.56 -6.64
C SER A 107 -16.07 4.41 -7.81
N HIS A 108 -14.76 4.42 -7.52
CA HIS A 108 -13.72 4.23 -8.52
C HIS A 108 -13.79 2.84 -9.16
N GLY A 109 -13.83 1.80 -8.32
CA GLY A 109 -13.78 0.42 -8.78
C GLY A 109 -15.01 0.01 -9.57
N GLN A 110 -16.21 0.48 -9.19
CA GLN A 110 -17.44 0.23 -9.95
C GLN A 110 -17.44 0.97 -11.29
N ARG A 111 -17.01 2.24 -11.29
CA ARG A 111 -16.94 3.06 -12.52
C ARG A 111 -15.95 2.49 -13.55
N ASN A 112 -14.89 1.82 -13.11
CA ASN A 112 -13.87 1.24 -13.97
C ASN A 112 -14.01 -0.28 -14.19
N ASP A 113 -15.01 -0.93 -13.58
CA ASP A 113 -15.20 -2.40 -13.61
C ASP A 113 -13.97 -3.18 -13.08
N GLU A 114 -13.38 -2.70 -11.99
CA GLU A 114 -12.09 -3.16 -11.48
C GLU A 114 -12.19 -4.07 -10.24
N LEU A 115 -13.33 -4.07 -9.53
CA LEU A 115 -13.45 -4.77 -8.23
C LEU A 115 -13.48 -6.30 -8.35
N ALA A 116 -13.99 -6.85 -9.45
CA ALA A 116 -14.29 -8.28 -9.56
C ALA A 116 -13.03 -9.18 -9.51
N ASP A 117 -11.93 -8.72 -10.11
CA ASP A 117 -10.69 -9.50 -10.23
C ASP A 117 -9.55 -8.96 -9.35
N ALA A 118 -9.81 -7.91 -8.56
CA ALA A 118 -8.80 -7.27 -7.72
C ALA A 118 -8.62 -8.00 -6.38
N ASP A 119 -7.39 -7.98 -5.88
CA ASP A 119 -7.15 -8.20 -4.46
C ASP A 119 -7.50 -6.90 -3.71
N ILE A 120 -8.49 -6.94 -2.80
CA ILE A 120 -9.01 -5.73 -2.12
C ILE A 120 -8.73 -5.81 -0.62
N TRP A 121 -8.31 -4.67 -0.05
CA TRP A 121 -8.10 -4.45 1.36
C TRP A 121 -8.84 -3.22 1.86
N VAL A 122 -9.35 -3.33 3.07
CA VAL A 122 -9.83 -2.23 3.92
C VAL A 122 -9.04 -2.26 5.21
N PHE A 123 -9.14 -1.23 6.02
CA PHE A 123 -8.40 -1.14 7.27
C PHE A 123 -9.38 -1.15 8.44
N ASP A 124 -9.04 -1.93 9.46
CA ASP A 124 -9.85 -2.05 10.66
C ASP A 124 -9.94 -0.71 11.39
N TYR A 125 -11.15 -0.30 11.75
CA TYR A 125 -11.42 1.02 12.31
C TYR A 125 -10.77 1.25 13.68
N GLU A 126 -10.49 0.19 14.44
CA GLU A 126 -9.91 0.30 15.77
C GLU A 126 -8.38 0.24 15.76
N SER A 127 -7.83 -0.73 15.03
CA SER A 127 -6.40 -1.05 15.00
C SER A 127 -5.63 -0.42 13.85
N ALA A 128 -6.32 0.02 12.79
CA ALA A 128 -5.74 0.38 11.49
C ALA A 128 -4.97 -0.77 10.82
N ASP A 129 -5.18 -2.03 11.25
CA ASP A 129 -4.58 -3.18 10.58
C ASP A 129 -5.35 -3.52 9.29
N PRO A 130 -4.67 -3.97 8.23
CA PRO A 130 -5.32 -4.30 6.97
C PRO A 130 -6.11 -5.61 7.06
N VAL A 131 -7.31 -5.60 6.50
CA VAL A 131 -8.24 -6.73 6.41
C VAL A 131 -8.62 -6.94 4.94
N LYS A 132 -8.76 -8.20 4.51
CA LYS A 132 -9.31 -8.49 3.18
C LYS A 132 -10.77 -8.05 3.13
N ALA A 133 -11.14 -7.25 2.14
CA ALA A 133 -12.49 -6.66 2.09
C ALA A 133 -13.64 -7.69 2.17
N PRO A 134 -13.59 -8.85 1.48
CA PRO A 134 -14.62 -9.87 1.62
C PRO A 134 -14.72 -10.53 3.01
N GLU A 135 -13.68 -10.39 3.85
CA GLU A 135 -13.61 -10.96 5.19
C GLU A 135 -13.99 -9.97 6.30
N ALA A 136 -14.05 -8.67 5.97
CA ALA A 136 -14.38 -7.62 6.92
C ALA A 136 -15.90 -7.54 7.19
N THR A 137 -16.24 -6.97 8.34
CA THR A 137 -17.60 -6.55 8.69
C THR A 137 -17.69 -5.04 8.57
N TYR A 138 -18.77 -4.52 8.00
CA TYR A 138 -18.91 -3.09 7.76
C TYR A 138 -20.04 -2.51 8.58
N VAL A 139 -19.90 -1.24 8.99
CA VAL A 139 -21.02 -0.46 9.51
C VAL A 139 -21.27 0.70 8.55
N VAL A 140 -22.51 0.82 8.09
CA VAL A 140 -22.98 1.90 7.22
C VAL A 140 -23.98 2.76 8.01
N ALA A 141 -23.86 4.08 7.87
CA ALA A 141 -24.85 5.06 8.33
C ALA A 141 -25.08 5.16 9.85
N GLY A 142 -24.01 5.38 10.63
CA GLY A 142 -24.06 5.89 12.01
C GLY A 142 -23.78 7.40 12.11
N GLU A 143 -23.47 7.90 13.31
CA GLU A 143 -23.00 9.29 13.55
C GLU A 143 -21.54 9.53 13.09
N VAL A 144 -20.93 8.57 12.41
CA VAL A 144 -19.54 8.62 11.95
C VAL A 144 -19.36 9.54 10.75
N VAL A 145 -18.29 10.34 10.79
CA VAL A 145 -17.87 11.18 9.68
C VAL A 145 -16.59 10.58 9.10
N THR A 146 -16.69 10.08 7.86
CA THR A 146 -15.53 9.61 7.09
C THR A 146 -14.91 10.76 6.30
N PRO A 147 -13.63 10.67 5.87
CA PRO A 147 -12.95 11.72 5.12
C PRO A 147 -13.73 12.21 3.89
N MET A 148 -14.36 11.29 3.15
CA MET A 148 -15.16 11.58 1.96
C MET A 148 -16.67 11.45 2.18
N ALA A 149 -17.09 11.48 3.44
CA ALA A 149 -18.50 11.41 3.86
C ALA A 149 -19.28 10.19 3.33
N SER A 150 -18.62 9.10 2.92
CA SER A 150 -19.26 7.84 2.54
C SER A 150 -20.04 7.20 3.69
N GLY A 151 -19.64 7.44 4.94
CA GLY A 151 -20.31 6.90 6.12
C GLY A 151 -20.14 5.40 6.32
N ALA A 152 -19.14 4.79 5.68
CA ALA A 152 -18.79 3.38 5.81
C ALA A 152 -17.47 3.22 6.58
N VAL A 153 -17.46 2.31 7.55
CA VAL A 153 -16.26 1.89 8.30
C VAL A 153 -16.14 0.37 8.30
N ALA A 154 -14.92 -0.15 8.39
CA ALA A 154 -14.63 -1.58 8.37
C ALA A 154 -14.12 -2.07 9.73
N PHE A 155 -14.46 -3.30 10.06
CA PHE A 155 -14.00 -4.00 11.25
C PHE A 155 -13.47 -5.37 10.87
N ALA A 156 -12.38 -5.79 11.51
CA ALA A 156 -11.78 -7.10 11.34
C ALA A 156 -12.69 -8.23 11.87
N ASP A 157 -13.56 -7.92 12.83
CA ASP A 157 -14.51 -8.86 13.39
C ASP A 157 -15.87 -8.22 13.70
N SER A 158 -16.88 -9.05 13.90
CA SER A 158 -18.24 -8.61 14.16
C SER A 158 -18.43 -7.97 15.53
N ALA A 159 -17.58 -8.28 16.52
CA ALA A 159 -17.73 -7.74 17.87
C ALA A 159 -17.40 -6.25 17.89
N GLY A 160 -16.33 -5.83 17.22
CA GLY A 160 -16.00 -4.40 17.06
C GLY A 160 -17.11 -3.62 16.35
N ALA A 161 -17.72 -4.21 15.31
CA ALA A 161 -18.86 -3.60 14.61
C ALA A 161 -20.11 -3.49 15.50
N GLU A 162 -20.41 -4.51 16.31
CA GLU A 162 -21.53 -4.49 17.26
C GLU A 162 -21.34 -3.44 18.36
N ASP A 163 -20.14 -3.35 18.93
CA ASP A 163 -19.79 -2.34 19.93
C ASP A 163 -19.89 -0.93 19.33
N PHE A 164 -19.38 -0.74 18.11
CA PHE A 164 -19.49 0.52 17.40
C PHE A 164 -20.96 0.92 17.15
N VAL A 165 -21.81 0.00 16.70
CA VAL A 165 -23.24 0.29 16.47
C VAL A 165 -23.95 0.61 17.79
N ALA A 166 -23.57 -0.03 18.90
CA ALA A 166 -24.14 0.29 20.21
C ALA A 166 -23.80 1.72 20.67
N GLU A 167 -22.64 2.25 20.27
CA GLU A 167 -22.17 3.59 20.64
C GLU A 167 -22.59 4.69 19.64
N MET A 168 -22.44 4.41 18.34
CA MET A 168 -22.52 5.39 17.24
C MET A 168 -23.74 5.16 16.34
N GLY A 169 -24.49 4.07 16.53
CA GLY A 169 -25.56 3.65 15.63
C GLY A 169 -25.05 3.11 14.29
N GLY A 170 -25.96 2.99 13.33
CA GLY A 170 -25.69 2.44 12.01
C GLY A 170 -26.12 0.98 11.85
N GLU A 171 -25.79 0.43 10.69
CA GLU A 171 -26.22 -0.89 10.26
C GLU A 171 -25.03 -1.74 9.86
N ILE A 172 -24.96 -2.95 10.41
CA ILE A 172 -23.93 -3.93 10.08
C ILE A 172 -24.27 -4.58 8.74
N VAL A 173 -23.34 -4.54 7.79
CA VAL A 173 -23.47 -5.16 6.47
C VAL A 173 -22.22 -5.97 6.11
N GLY A 174 -22.39 -6.93 5.21
CA GLY A 174 -21.29 -7.65 4.58
C GLY A 174 -20.81 -6.98 3.30
N TRP A 175 -19.73 -7.53 2.71
CA TRP A 175 -19.11 -6.99 1.49
C TRP A 175 -20.06 -6.87 0.28
N ASP A 176 -20.83 -7.91 -0.02
CA ASP A 176 -21.74 -7.91 -1.17
C ASP A 176 -22.84 -6.85 -1.03
N GLU A 177 -23.39 -6.72 0.18
CA GLU A 177 -24.41 -5.73 0.49
C GLU A 177 -23.84 -4.31 0.46
N LEU A 178 -22.64 -4.10 0.97
CA LEU A 178 -21.94 -2.81 0.89
C LEU A 178 -21.77 -2.35 -0.57
N GLN A 179 -21.30 -3.26 -1.45
CA GLN A 179 -21.15 -2.96 -2.88
C GLN A 179 -22.50 -2.62 -3.53
N GLN A 180 -23.55 -3.37 -3.19
CA GLN A 180 -24.91 -3.11 -3.69
C GLN A 180 -25.42 -1.73 -3.25
N ARG A 181 -25.29 -1.38 -1.95
CA ARG A 181 -25.67 -0.05 -1.44
C ARG A 181 -24.90 1.08 -2.12
N ALA A 182 -23.61 0.88 -2.39
CA ALA A 182 -22.81 1.86 -3.13
C ALA A 182 -23.35 2.06 -4.57
N ALA A 183 -23.66 0.95 -5.27
CA ALA A 183 -24.21 0.99 -6.62
C ALA A 183 -25.61 1.63 -6.67
N ASP A 184 -26.41 1.46 -5.60
CA ASP A 184 -27.76 2.01 -5.48
C ASP A 184 -27.79 3.48 -5.01
N GLY A 185 -26.63 4.07 -4.70
CA GLY A 185 -26.55 5.46 -4.27
C GLY A 185 -26.74 5.70 -2.77
N GLU A 186 -26.65 4.65 -1.96
CA GLU A 186 -27.02 4.65 -0.54
C GLU A 186 -25.85 4.92 0.42
N LEU A 187 -24.62 5.07 -0.09
CA LEU A 187 -23.49 5.60 0.68
C LEU A 187 -23.47 7.13 0.60
N GLY A 188 -22.92 7.77 1.65
CA GLY A 188 -22.96 9.23 1.80
C GLY A 188 -22.25 10.03 0.69
N SER A 189 -22.49 11.34 0.71
CA SER A 189 -22.66 12.25 -0.44
C SER A 189 -22.10 11.81 -1.80
N GLN A 190 -22.94 11.10 -2.56
CA GLN A 190 -22.96 11.17 -4.02
C GLN A 190 -23.51 12.52 -4.54
N ALA A 191 -23.35 13.60 -3.77
CA ALA A 191 -23.88 14.92 -4.09
C ALA A 191 -22.90 15.76 -4.90
N HIS A 192 -22.29 15.19 -5.94
CA HIS A 192 -21.73 15.97 -7.04
C HIS A 192 -21.96 15.25 -8.38
N MET A 193 -23.08 15.61 -9.00
CA MET A 193 -23.34 15.61 -10.45
C MET A 193 -23.51 14.24 -11.15
N ALA A 194 -24.64 13.57 -10.93
CA ALA A 194 -25.31 12.86 -12.01
C ALA A 194 -26.32 13.83 -12.66
N ASP A 195 -25.91 14.50 -13.73
CA ASP A 195 -26.82 15.23 -14.60
C ASP A 195 -27.87 14.26 -15.20
N GLY A 196 -29.13 14.49 -14.82
CA GLY A 196 -30.36 14.29 -15.61
C GLY A 196 -30.55 13.01 -16.43
N ASP A 197 -31.40 12.11 -15.94
CA ASP A 197 -32.61 11.61 -16.65
C ASP A 197 -33.34 10.56 -15.77
N GLY A 198 -34.02 11.04 -14.73
CA GLY A 198 -35.04 10.25 -14.03
C GLY A 198 -36.39 10.38 -14.74
N PRO A 199 -37.19 9.30 -14.87
CA PRO A 199 -38.45 9.36 -15.61
C PRO A 199 -39.42 10.33 -14.95
N ALA A 200 -39.92 11.28 -15.75
CA ALA A 200 -40.92 12.26 -15.34
C ALA A 200 -42.12 11.58 -14.65
N THR A 201 -42.18 11.68 -13.33
CA THR A 201 -43.36 11.30 -12.56
C THR A 201 -44.41 12.38 -12.76
N GLY A 202 -45.34 12.08 -13.68
CA GLY A 202 -46.75 12.44 -13.64
C GLY A 202 -47.12 13.84 -13.18
N ASP A 203 -47.37 14.70 -14.16
CA ASP A 203 -48.23 15.87 -14.02
C ASP A 203 -49.55 15.46 -13.34
N THR A 204 -49.72 15.86 -12.08
CA THR A 204 -51.03 15.86 -11.44
C THR A 204 -51.66 17.22 -11.74
N PRO A 205 -52.77 17.30 -12.50
CA PRO A 205 -53.46 18.56 -12.71
C PRO A 205 -54.02 19.03 -11.36
N MET A 206 -53.61 20.21 -10.91
CA MET A 206 -54.24 20.90 -9.79
C MET A 206 -55.57 21.48 -10.29
N ASP A 207 -56.66 20.76 -10.03
CA ASP A 207 -58.02 21.22 -10.29
C ASP A 207 -58.33 22.42 -9.38
N HIS A 208 -58.28 23.63 -9.93
CA HIS A 208 -58.85 24.81 -9.30
C HIS A 208 -60.37 24.73 -9.34
N GLN A 209 -60.98 24.20 -8.28
CA GLN A 209 -62.41 24.40 -8.00
C GLN A 209 -62.58 25.70 -7.22
N GLY A 210 -62.99 26.75 -7.93
CA GLY A 210 -63.43 28.01 -7.36
C GLY A 210 -64.71 27.81 -6.55
N GLY A 211 -64.65 28.16 -5.27
CA GLY A 211 -65.81 28.28 -4.40
C GLY A 211 -66.38 29.68 -4.50
N ASP A 212 -67.40 29.83 -5.34
CA ASP A 212 -68.31 30.98 -5.30
C ASP A 212 -69.56 30.54 -4.53
N GLU A 213 -69.69 30.93 -3.25
CA GLU A 213 -71.00 31.07 -2.60
C GLU A 213 -70.84 31.92 -1.33
N MET A 214 -71.05 33.22 -1.49
CA MET A 214 -71.20 34.18 -0.40
C MET A 214 -72.63 34.73 -0.44
N GLY A 215 -73.39 34.52 0.64
CA GLY A 215 -74.32 35.53 1.17
C GLY A 215 -75.81 35.21 1.07
N GLU A 216 -76.35 34.66 2.15
CA GLU A 216 -77.73 34.92 2.61
C GLU A 216 -77.79 36.32 3.25
N GLY A 217 -78.86 37.08 2.97
CA GLY A 217 -79.16 38.37 3.61
C GLY A 217 -80.20 39.20 2.87
#